data_AF-A0A852J0L7-F1
#
_entry.id   AF-A0A852J0L7-F1
#
_cell.length_a   1.000
_cell.length_b   1.000
_cell.length_c   1.000
_cell.angle_alpha   90.00
_cell.angle_beta   90.00
_cell.angle_gamma   90.00
#
_symmetry.space_group_name_H-M   'P 1'
#
loop_
_entity.id
_entity.type
_entity.pdbx_description
1 polymer ?
#
loop_
_entity_poly.entity_id
_entity_poly.type
_entity_poly.pdbx_seq_one_letter_code
_entity_poly.pdbx_strand_id
1 'polypeptide(L)'
;QFPFLPRSIRRAVSLLNAMDSGRFPRLLSRLLQKLHLKAESSFSEEEEEKLQIAFSLEKQDLHLVLETVSFILEQAVYHNLKPSSLQQHLQSIHLDQDKAEAFASAWAAAGQDTIEKFRQRILTPQKV
;
A
#
# COMPACT_ATOMS: atom_id res chain seq x y z
N GLN A 1 19.94 -2.71 -4.76
CA GLN A 1 19.78 -1.98 -3.47
C GLN A 1 18.81 -0.84 -3.74
N PHE A 2 17.59 -0.90 -3.21
CA PHE A 2 16.58 0.15 -3.44
C PHE A 2 17.02 1.45 -2.73
N PRO A 3 17.20 2.60 -3.41
CA PRO A 3 17.84 3.77 -2.80
C PRO A 3 16.93 4.65 -1.95
N PHE A 4 15.65 4.29 -1.75
CA PHE A 4 14.67 5.18 -1.11
C PHE A 4 13.73 4.47 -0.14
N LEU A 5 14.20 3.48 0.62
CA LEU A 5 13.42 3.02 1.78
C LEU A 5 13.71 3.99 2.93
N PRO A 6 12.76 4.84 3.36
CA PRO A 6 12.99 5.74 4.47
C PRO A 6 13.31 4.92 5.74
N ARG A 7 14.06 5.51 6.67
CA ARG A 7 14.44 4.91 7.97
C ARG A 7 13.24 4.40 8.79
N SER A 8 12.03 4.72 8.36
CA SER A 8 10.74 4.40 8.94
C SER A 8 10.13 3.06 8.52
N ILE A 9 10.74 2.27 7.60
CA ILE A 9 10.10 1.02 7.16
C ILE A 9 9.94 -0.01 8.30
N ARG A 10 10.91 -0.08 9.22
CA ARG A 10 10.78 -0.95 10.41
C ARG A 10 9.62 -0.52 11.29
N ARG A 11 9.46 0.80 11.51
CA ARG A 11 8.34 1.36 12.26
C ARG A 11 7.03 1.08 11.54
N ALA A 12 6.96 1.31 10.23
CA ALA A 12 5.79 1.01 9.43
C ALA A 12 5.40 -0.48 9.48
N VAL A 13 6.36 -1.40 9.39
CA VAL A 13 6.11 -2.84 9.57
C VAL A 13 5.54 -3.14 10.95
N SER A 14 6.11 -2.57 12.02
CA SER A 14 5.57 -2.75 13.37
C SER A 14 4.14 -2.22 13.50
N LEU A 15 3.86 -1.04 12.92
CA LEU A 15 2.51 -0.47 12.90
C LEU A 15 1.54 -1.34 12.12
N LEU A 16 1.94 -1.80 10.92
CA LEU A 16 1.15 -2.69 10.06
C LEU A 16 0.80 -4.00 10.78
N ASN A 17 1.77 -4.61 11.47
CA ASN A 17 1.54 -5.84 12.24
C ASN A 17 0.56 -5.61 13.39
N ALA A 18 0.62 -4.44 14.05
CA ALA A 18 -0.30 -4.06 15.12
C ALA A 18 -1.74 -3.77 14.64
N MET A 19 -1.97 -3.61 13.33
CA MET A 19 -3.31 -3.33 12.81
C MET A 19 -4.21 -4.56 12.81
N ASP A 20 -5.51 -4.30 12.95
CA ASP A 20 -6.56 -5.31 12.86
C ASP A 20 -6.56 -5.99 11.48
N SER A 21 -6.45 -7.31 11.47
CA SER A 21 -6.40 -8.15 10.27
C SER A 21 -7.72 -8.21 9.49
N GLY A 22 -8.85 -7.84 10.10
CA GLY A 22 -10.14 -7.72 9.42
C GLY A 22 -10.32 -6.37 8.69
N ARG A 23 -9.69 -5.30 9.20
CA ARG A 23 -9.75 -3.95 8.63
C ARG A 23 -8.65 -3.71 7.60
N PHE A 24 -7.48 -4.32 7.78
CA PHE A 24 -6.34 -4.11 6.91
C PHE A 24 -6.58 -4.44 5.41
N PRO A 25 -7.21 -5.58 5.05
CA PRO A 25 -7.51 -5.90 3.65
C PRO A 25 -8.40 -4.83 2.99
N ARG A 26 -9.31 -4.23 3.74
CA ARG A 26 -10.20 -3.15 3.22
C ARG A 26 -9.41 -1.89 2.88
N LEU A 27 -8.44 -1.54 3.73
CA LEU A 27 -7.52 -0.43 3.49
C LEU A 27 -6.69 -0.68 2.21
N LEU A 28 -6.16 -1.89 2.06
CA LEU A 28 -5.37 -2.28 0.89
C LEU A 28 -6.16 -2.14 -0.42
N SER A 29 -7.39 -2.67 -0.47
CA SER A 29 -8.23 -2.55 -1.66
C SER A 29 -8.52 -1.09 -2.02
N ARG A 30 -8.75 -0.23 -1.01
CA ARG A 30 -9.00 1.19 -1.20
C ARG A 30 -7.78 1.92 -1.74
N LEU A 31 -6.59 1.65 -1.18
CA LEU A 31 -5.32 2.19 -1.65
C LEU A 31 -4.99 1.72 -3.06
N LEU A 32 -5.19 0.44 -3.38
CA LEU A 32 -5.03 -0.10 -4.72
C LEU A 32 -5.94 0.59 -5.74
N GLN A 33 -7.20 0.82 -5.37
CA GLN A 33 -8.14 1.55 -6.21
C GLN A 33 -7.73 2.99 -6.43
N LYS A 34 -7.12 3.66 -5.44
CA LYS A 34 -6.68 5.06 -5.57
C LYS A 34 -5.24 5.24 -6.00
N LEU A 35 -4.45 4.16 -6.12
CA LEU A 35 -3.04 4.21 -6.51
C LEU A 35 -2.81 4.91 -7.86
N HIS A 36 -3.76 4.73 -8.79
CA HIS A 36 -3.73 5.36 -10.10
C HIS A 36 -4.09 6.86 -10.07
N LEU A 37 -4.50 7.42 -8.93
CA LEU A 37 -4.94 8.81 -8.74
C LEU A 37 -3.91 9.63 -7.94
N LYS A 38 -2.62 9.58 -8.32
CA LYS A 38 -1.48 10.37 -7.78
C LYS A 38 -1.69 11.88 -7.50
N ALA A 39 -2.81 12.49 -7.88
CA ALA A 39 -3.07 13.94 -7.70
C ALA A 39 -4.05 14.25 -6.55
N GLU A 40 -4.72 13.25 -5.98
CA GLU A 40 -5.66 13.44 -4.88
C GLU A 40 -5.18 12.66 -3.65
N SER A 41 -5.38 13.23 -2.46
CA SER A 41 -5.15 12.50 -1.21
C SER A 41 -5.98 11.20 -1.25
N SER A 42 -5.35 10.07 -0.93
CA SER A 42 -6.04 8.77 -0.95
C SER A 42 -7.23 8.75 0.01
N PHE A 43 -7.21 9.61 1.02
CA PHE A 43 -8.28 9.77 2.00
C PHE A 43 -8.60 11.26 2.18
N SER A 44 -9.86 11.57 2.46
CA SER A 44 -10.25 12.89 2.99
C SER A 44 -9.84 13.04 4.45
N GLU A 45 -9.84 14.26 4.98
CA GLU A 45 -9.54 14.51 6.40
C GLU A 45 -10.46 13.71 7.34
N GLU A 46 -11.75 13.62 7.03
CA GLU A 46 -12.71 12.79 7.77
C GLU A 46 -12.41 11.27 7.66
N GLU A 47 -11.97 10.80 6.49
CA GLU A 47 -11.55 9.40 6.32
C GLU A 47 -10.28 9.12 7.14
N GLU A 48 -9.31 10.04 7.15
CA GLU A 48 -8.09 9.93 7.96
C GLU A 48 -8.39 9.91 9.46
N GLU A 49 -9.32 10.73 9.96
CA GLU A 49 -9.75 10.65 11.36
C GLU A 49 -10.38 9.30 11.70
N LYS A 50 -11.25 8.77 10.83
CA LYS A 50 -11.84 7.44 11.00
C LYS A 50 -10.78 6.35 10.98
N LEU A 51 -9.77 6.46 10.11
CA LEU A 51 -8.65 5.52 10.04
C LEU A 51 -7.78 5.58 11.30
N GLN A 52 -7.47 6.78 11.80
CA GLN A 52 -6.76 6.97 13.06
C GLN A 52 -7.48 6.28 14.21
N ILE A 53 -8.80 6.46 14.33
CA ILE A 53 -9.61 5.80 15.37
C ILE A 53 -9.66 4.28 15.13
N ALA A 54 -9.91 3.85 13.88
CA ALA A 54 -10.07 2.45 13.53
C ALA A 54 -8.79 1.62 13.72
N PHE A 55 -7.63 2.22 13.50
CA PHE A 55 -6.34 1.58 13.68
C PHE A 55 -5.64 1.97 14.98
N SER A 56 -6.24 2.87 15.78
CA SER A 56 -5.63 3.46 16.98
C SER A 56 -4.23 4.01 16.70
N LEU A 57 -4.10 4.74 15.57
CA LEU A 57 -2.85 5.34 15.09
C LEU A 57 -2.91 6.85 15.22
N GLU A 58 -1.78 7.47 15.55
CA GLU A 58 -1.61 8.91 15.44
C GLU A 58 -1.53 9.34 13.97
N LYS A 59 -1.86 10.61 13.68
CA LYS A 59 -1.80 11.19 12.31
C LYS A 59 -0.48 10.89 11.59
N GLN A 60 0.65 11.04 12.27
CA GLN A 60 1.98 10.78 11.70
C GLN A 60 2.20 9.28 11.39
N ASP A 61 1.77 8.40 12.29
CA ASP A 61 1.90 6.95 12.12
C ASP A 61 0.95 6.42 11.04
N LEU A 62 -0.26 6.96 10.95
CA LEU A 62 -1.18 6.67 9.85
C LEU A 62 -0.55 7.08 8.51
N HIS A 63 -0.04 8.31 8.40
CA HIS A 63 0.59 8.78 7.17
C HIS A 63 1.75 7.88 6.76
N LEU A 64 2.59 7.48 7.71
CA LEU A 64 3.70 6.55 7.48
C LEU A 64 3.22 5.19 6.96
N VAL A 65 2.15 4.64 7.54
CA VAL A 65 1.55 3.37 7.09
C VAL A 65 1.02 3.53 5.66
N LEU A 66 0.26 4.58 5.38
CA LEU A 66 -0.32 4.83 4.06
C LEU A 66 0.75 5.01 2.99
N GLU A 67 1.80 5.78 3.28
CA GLU A 67 2.96 5.95 2.38
C GLU A 67 3.68 4.62 2.14
N THR A 68 3.91 3.84 3.20
CA THR A 68 4.61 2.55 3.08
C THR A 68 3.81 1.56 2.24
N VAL A 69 2.51 1.44 2.49
CA VAL A 69 1.62 0.57 1.70
C VAL A 69 1.55 1.04 0.26
N SER A 70 1.37 2.34 0.02
CA SER A 70 1.34 2.90 -1.33
C SER A 70 2.65 2.63 -2.07
N PHE A 71 3.79 2.85 -1.41
CA PHE A 71 5.10 2.57 -1.99
C PHE A 71 5.27 1.10 -2.36
N ILE A 72 4.90 0.17 -1.47
CA ILE A 72 4.94 -1.27 -1.75
C ILE A 72 4.11 -1.62 -2.99
N LEU A 73 2.89 -1.06 -3.09
CA LEU A 73 2.01 -1.29 -4.22
C LEU A 73 2.56 -0.68 -5.51
N GLU A 74 3.14 0.53 -5.46
CA GLU A 74 3.82 1.13 -6.60
C GLU A 74 4.99 0.28 -7.08
N GLN A 75 5.81 -0.26 -6.15
CA GLN A 75 6.89 -1.18 -6.51
C GLN A 75 6.34 -2.47 -7.12
N ALA A 76 5.24 -3.00 -6.60
CA ALA A 76 4.57 -4.17 -7.15
C ALA A 76 4.06 -3.93 -8.58
N VAL A 77 3.48 -2.75 -8.84
CA VAL A 77 3.08 -2.32 -10.18
C VAL A 77 4.29 -2.19 -11.10
N TYR A 78 5.29 -1.43 -10.67
CA TYR A 78 6.45 -1.06 -11.48
C TYR A 78 7.26 -2.29 -11.91
N HIS A 79 7.46 -3.23 -10.98
CA HIS A 79 8.17 -4.49 -11.23
C HIS A 79 7.26 -5.61 -11.71
N ASN A 80 5.96 -5.37 -11.88
CA ASN A 80 4.96 -6.37 -12.25
C ASN A 80 5.08 -7.64 -11.37
N LEU A 81 5.16 -7.45 -10.06
CA LEU A 81 5.37 -8.54 -9.11
C LEU A 81 4.17 -9.49 -9.10
N LYS A 82 4.44 -10.79 -8.92
CA LYS A 82 3.39 -11.78 -8.67
C LYS A 82 2.93 -11.70 -7.21
N PRO A 83 1.66 -12.03 -6.89
CA PRO A 83 1.15 -12.07 -5.52
C PRO A 83 2.03 -12.85 -4.54
N SER A 84 2.51 -14.02 -4.96
CA SER A 84 3.43 -14.85 -4.16
C SER A 84 4.78 -14.17 -3.91
N SER A 85 5.34 -13.49 -4.91
CA SER A 85 6.59 -12.74 -4.77
C SER A 85 6.44 -11.50 -3.88
N LEU A 86 5.28 -10.84 -3.93
CA LEU A 86 4.94 -9.74 -3.03
C LEU A 86 4.87 -10.23 -1.58
N GLN A 87 4.18 -11.35 -1.33
CA GLN A 87 4.09 -11.96 -0.01
C GLN A 87 5.47 -12.27 0.57
N GLN A 88 6.34 -12.92 -0.21
CA GLN A 88 7.71 -13.25 0.21
C GLN A 88 8.54 -12.00 0.52
N HIS A 89 8.39 -10.93 -0.26
CA HIS A 89 9.06 -9.66 0.03
C HIS A 89 8.58 -9.03 1.34
N LEU A 90 7.29 -9.13 1.65
CA LEU A 90 6.74 -8.59 2.89
C LEU A 90 7.19 -9.41 4.11
N GLN A 91 7.24 -10.72 3.97
CA GLN A 91 7.77 -11.60 5.01
C GLN A 91 9.27 -11.36 5.26
N SER A 92 10.04 -11.05 4.22
CA SER A 92 11.48 -10.76 4.36
C SER A 92 11.77 -9.47 5.12
N ILE A 93 10.81 -8.54 5.17
CA ILE A 93 10.88 -7.33 6.01
C ILE A 93 10.22 -7.50 7.40
N HIS A 94 9.90 -8.75 7.79
CA HIS A 94 9.23 -9.11 9.06
C HIS A 94 7.76 -8.66 9.18
N LEU A 95 7.05 -8.50 8.06
CA LEU A 95 5.60 -8.36 8.10
C LEU A 95 4.96 -9.71 8.46
N ASP A 96 3.93 -9.67 9.32
CA ASP A 96 3.23 -10.88 9.75
C ASP A 96 2.57 -11.60 8.57
N GLN A 97 2.47 -12.93 8.68
CA GLN A 97 1.99 -13.78 7.59
C GLN A 97 0.56 -13.41 7.14
N ASP A 98 -0.32 -13.10 8.08
CA ASP A 98 -1.70 -12.68 7.82
C ASP A 98 -1.75 -11.36 7.03
N LYS A 99 -0.88 -10.40 7.37
CA LYS A 99 -0.75 -9.11 6.67
C LYS A 99 -0.16 -9.30 5.28
N ALA A 100 0.86 -10.13 5.15
CA ALA A 100 1.48 -10.45 3.87
C ALA A 100 0.50 -11.18 2.94
N GLU A 101 -0.32 -12.09 3.48
CA GLU A 101 -1.37 -12.79 2.75
C GLU A 101 -2.49 -11.83 2.32
N ALA A 102 -2.90 -10.89 3.18
CA ALA A 102 -3.85 -9.84 2.81
C ALA A 102 -3.36 -8.99 1.62
N PHE A 103 -2.08 -8.61 1.62
CA PHE A 103 -1.44 -7.93 0.48
C PHE A 103 -1.49 -8.80 -0.78
N ALA A 104 -1.08 -10.06 -0.68
CA ALA A 104 -1.05 -10.98 -1.81
C ALA A 104 -2.46 -11.19 -2.38
N SER A 105 -3.46 -11.38 -1.53
CA SER A 105 -4.86 -11.55 -1.94
C SER A 105 -5.41 -10.29 -2.62
N ALA A 106 -5.17 -9.10 -2.05
CA ALA A 106 -5.61 -7.85 -2.65
C ALA A 106 -4.93 -7.59 -4.00
N TRP A 107 -3.63 -7.91 -4.09
CA TRP A 107 -2.84 -7.80 -5.31
C TRP A 107 -3.24 -8.83 -6.37
N ALA A 108 -3.60 -10.05 -5.98
CA ALA A 108 -4.13 -11.06 -6.90
C ALA A 108 -5.46 -10.62 -7.51
N ALA A 109 -6.32 -9.96 -6.72
CA ALA A 109 -7.63 -9.51 -7.17
C ALA A 109 -7.59 -8.27 -8.06
N ALA A 110 -6.74 -7.28 -7.75
CA ALA A 110 -6.75 -5.98 -8.43
C ALA A 110 -5.42 -5.58 -9.08
N GLY A 111 -4.34 -6.33 -8.88
CA GLY A 111 -2.99 -5.95 -9.30
C GLY A 111 -2.84 -5.79 -10.81
N GLN A 112 -3.39 -6.72 -11.61
CA GLN A 112 -3.32 -6.64 -13.08
C GLN A 112 -4.01 -5.39 -13.62
N ASP A 113 -5.25 -5.13 -13.20
CA ASP A 113 -6.00 -3.94 -13.59
C ASP A 113 -5.28 -2.65 -13.17
N THR A 114 -4.71 -2.63 -11.96
CA THR A 114 -3.95 -1.49 -11.46
C THR A 114 -2.67 -1.26 -12.27
N ILE A 115 -1.96 -2.33 -12.66
CA ILE A 115 -0.78 -2.23 -13.53
C ILE A 115 -1.16 -1.61 -14.88
N GLU A 116 -2.24 -2.06 -15.49
CA GLU A 116 -2.68 -1.55 -16.78
C GLU A 116 -3.07 -0.07 -16.70
N LYS A 117 -3.88 0.31 -15.72
CA LYS A 117 -4.26 1.72 -15.47
C LYS A 117 -3.05 2.61 -15.20
N PHE A 118 -2.11 2.13 -14.39
CA PHE A 118 -0.90 2.88 -14.05
C PHE A 118 0.03 3.03 -15.27
N ARG A 119 0.22 1.97 -16.06
CA ARG A 119 0.96 2.03 -17.33
C ARG A 119 0.33 3.00 -18.32
N GLN A 120 -1.00 2.95 -18.50
CA GLN A 120 -1.70 3.88 -19.38
C GLN A 120 -1.45 5.33 -18.98
N ARG A 121 -1.45 5.64 -17.68
CA ARG A 121 -1.19 6.99 -17.17
C ARG A 121 0.26 7.45 -17.35
N ILE A 122 1.24 6.54 -17.25
CA ILE A 122 2.65 6.86 -17.54
C ILE A 122 2.88 7.06 -19.05
N LEU A 123 2.19 6.27 -19.88
CA LEU A 123 2.34 6.28 -21.33
C LEU A 123 1.54 7.38 -22.04
N THR A 124 0.51 7.96 -21.40
CA THR A 124 -0.10 9.21 -21.84
C THR A 124 0.59 10.39 -21.16
N PRO A 125 1.66 10.97 -21.74
CA PRO A 125 2.07 12.29 -21.33
C PRO A 125 0.87 13.20 -21.60
N GLN A 126 0.32 13.81 -20.55
CA GLN A 126 -0.54 14.96 -20.74
C GLN A 126 0.29 15.96 -21.54
N LYS A 127 -0.07 16.15 -22.81
CA LYS A 127 0.42 17.26 -23.62
C LYS A 127 0.02 18.52 -22.86
N VAL A 128 1.01 19.11 -22.20
CA VAL A 128 0.97 20.52 -21.77
C VAL A 128 0.98 21.39 -23.02
#